data_AF-A0A7C5FWK3-F1
#
_entry.id   AF-A0A7C5FWK3-F1
#
_cell.length_a   1.000
_cell.length_b   1.000
_cell.length_c   1.000
_cell.angle_alpha   90.00
_cell.angle_beta   90.00
_cell.angle_gamma   90.00
#
_symmetry.space_group_name_H-M   'P 1'
#
loop_
_entity.id
_entity.type
_entity.pdbx_description
1 polymer ?
#
loop_
_entity_poly.entity_id
_entity_poly.type
_entity_poly.pdbx_seq_one_letter_code
_entity_poly.pdbx_strand_id
1 'polypeptide(L)'
;MAKIQGTIPLSGKLAPTDDQDNFAITEDTYNQGGHRTVGTIAERNNIPTERKKEGMLVFVISDSVTYQLINGFWEVFAGSSGAGDKHETHEQNVAESTWNIQHNLGKFPSVAVIDSGGSNVEGEIIYVDANNIQLIFSASFTGKAYMN
;
A
#
# COMPACT_ATOMS: atom_id res chain seq x y z
N MET A 1 9.41 -10.65 -42.13
CA MET A 1 8.21 -9.87 -41.75
C MET A 1 8.59 -8.95 -40.59
N ALA A 2 8.36 -7.65 -40.69
CA ALA A 2 8.75 -6.70 -39.65
C ALA A 2 7.87 -6.91 -38.40
N LYS A 3 8.53 -7.10 -37.23
CA LYS A 3 7.89 -7.59 -35.99
C LYS A 3 7.14 -6.52 -35.19
N ILE A 4 7.20 -5.26 -35.64
CA ILE A 4 6.50 -4.13 -35.02
C ILE A 4 5.97 -3.28 -36.17
N GLN A 5 4.65 -3.28 -36.37
CA GLN A 5 3.99 -2.33 -37.27
C GLN A 5 3.63 -1.08 -36.48
N GLY A 6 4.19 0.07 -36.85
CA GLY A 6 3.89 1.32 -36.15
C GLY A 6 4.69 2.55 -36.59
N THR A 7 5.71 2.42 -37.44
CA THR A 7 6.47 3.61 -37.87
C THR A 7 5.78 4.30 -39.04
N ILE A 8 5.06 5.38 -38.74
CA ILE A 8 4.65 6.39 -39.73
C ILE A 8 5.80 7.38 -39.87
N PRO A 9 6.36 7.60 -41.07
CA PRO A 9 7.39 8.62 -41.25
C PRO A 9 6.76 10.01 -41.05
N LEU A 10 7.12 10.69 -39.97
CA LEU A 10 6.69 12.05 -39.71
C LEU A 10 7.79 13.02 -40.15
N SER A 11 7.51 13.81 -41.18
CA SER A 11 8.39 14.91 -41.59
C SER A 11 7.91 16.20 -40.91
N GLY A 12 8.40 16.44 -39.69
CA GLY A 12 8.09 17.63 -38.89
C GLY A 12 8.69 17.51 -37.48
N LYS A 13 8.98 18.65 -36.84
CA LYS A 13 9.51 18.65 -35.46
C LYS A 13 8.43 18.21 -34.47
N LEU A 14 8.75 17.27 -33.59
CA LEU A 14 7.92 16.78 -32.50
C LEU A 14 8.48 17.23 -31.15
N ALA A 15 8.29 18.51 -30.77
CA ALA A 15 8.47 19.02 -29.40
C ALA A 15 8.28 20.56 -29.34
N PRO A 16 8.08 21.12 -28.12
CA PRO A 16 8.21 22.54 -27.82
C PRO A 16 9.54 23.11 -28.29
N THR A 17 9.51 24.33 -28.80
CA THR A 17 10.72 24.96 -29.36
C THR A 17 11.40 25.89 -28.35
N ASP A 18 10.71 26.30 -27.28
CA ASP A 18 11.25 27.15 -26.21
C ASP A 18 10.42 27.10 -24.90
N ASP A 19 10.83 27.92 -23.94
CA ASP A 19 10.34 28.01 -22.56
C ASP A 19 8.98 28.74 -22.41
N GLN A 20 8.29 29.08 -23.51
CA GLN A 20 6.96 29.71 -23.53
C GLN A 20 5.83 28.74 -23.92
N ASP A 21 6.12 27.44 -24.04
CA ASP A 21 5.12 26.48 -24.52
C ASP A 21 4.07 26.17 -23.45
N ASN A 22 2.82 26.49 -23.78
CA ASN A 22 1.69 26.51 -22.85
C ASN A 22 0.90 25.18 -22.84
N PHE A 23 1.35 24.18 -23.61
CA PHE A 23 0.62 22.94 -23.84
C PHE A 23 1.48 21.71 -23.53
N ALA A 24 0.88 20.72 -22.87
CA ALA A 24 1.52 19.43 -22.60
C ALA A 24 1.86 18.70 -23.92
N ILE A 25 3.07 18.15 -24.00
CA ILE A 25 3.59 17.41 -25.17
C ILE A 25 2.93 16.05 -25.39
N THR A 26 2.29 15.52 -24.34
CA THR A 26 1.54 14.26 -24.33
C THR A 26 0.31 14.45 -23.46
N GLU A 27 -0.88 14.21 -24.01
CA GLU A 27 -2.10 14.13 -23.21
C GLU A 27 -2.23 12.72 -22.61
N ASP A 28 -2.34 12.65 -21.28
CA ASP A 28 -2.46 11.38 -20.54
C ASP A 28 -3.66 10.54 -21.00
N THR A 29 -4.72 11.20 -21.47
CA THR A 29 -5.90 10.59 -22.10
C THR A 29 -5.52 9.68 -23.28
N TYR A 30 -4.38 9.95 -23.94
CA TYR A 30 -3.94 9.20 -25.10
C TYR A 30 -2.73 8.28 -24.87
N ASN A 31 -2.25 8.11 -23.64
CA ASN A 31 -1.19 7.13 -23.38
C ASN A 31 -1.67 5.70 -23.67
N GLN A 32 -0.79 4.88 -24.25
CA GLN A 32 -0.98 3.44 -24.46
C GLN A 32 -0.17 2.69 -23.41
N GLY A 33 -0.84 1.94 -22.54
CA GLY A 33 -0.18 1.17 -21.48
C GLY A 33 0.52 1.99 -20.38
N GLY A 34 0.42 3.32 -20.42
CA GLY A 34 0.90 4.24 -19.38
C GLY A 34 -0.23 4.72 -18.46
N HIS A 35 0.09 5.63 -17.53
CA HIS A 35 -0.91 6.27 -16.68
C HIS A 35 -1.84 7.14 -17.54
N ARG A 36 -3.16 6.93 -17.39
CA ARG A 36 -4.22 7.65 -18.08
C ARG A 36 -5.23 8.17 -17.06
N THR A 37 -5.83 9.31 -17.34
CA THR A 37 -6.98 9.84 -16.57
C THR A 37 -8.24 9.80 -17.42
N VAL A 38 -9.36 9.37 -16.82
CA VAL A 38 -10.71 9.38 -17.42
C VAL A 38 -11.71 9.96 -16.44
N GLY A 39 -12.83 10.49 -16.94
CA GLY A 39 -13.89 11.08 -16.12
C GLY A 39 -14.74 10.06 -15.38
N THR A 40 -15.05 8.91 -16.02
CA THR A 40 -15.99 7.91 -15.47
C THR A 40 -15.56 6.45 -15.65
N ILE A 41 -16.17 5.54 -14.88
CA ILE A 41 -15.98 4.08 -15.03
C ILE A 41 -16.39 3.60 -16.43
N ALA A 42 -17.44 4.18 -17.01
CA ALA A 42 -17.89 3.82 -18.35
C ALA A 42 -16.81 4.12 -19.40
N GLU A 43 -16.15 5.27 -19.29
CA GLU A 43 -15.03 5.66 -20.15
C GLU A 43 -13.83 4.71 -19.99
N ARG A 44 -13.52 4.29 -18.75
CA ARG A 44 -12.49 3.26 -18.48
C ARG A 44 -12.81 1.93 -19.17
N ASN A 45 -14.06 1.48 -19.09
CA ASN A 45 -14.48 0.21 -19.67
C ASN A 45 -14.45 0.24 -21.21
N ASN A 46 -14.78 1.39 -21.80
CA ASN A 46 -14.79 1.64 -23.25
C ASN A 46 -13.39 1.88 -23.86
N ILE A 47 -12.31 1.78 -23.09
CA ILE A 47 -10.95 1.88 -23.65
C ILE A 47 -10.76 0.78 -24.73
N PRO A 48 -10.40 1.14 -25.97
CA PRO A 48 -10.21 0.17 -27.05
C PRO A 48 -9.15 -0.88 -26.72
N THR A 49 -9.33 -2.11 -27.18
CA THR A 49 -8.41 -3.23 -26.91
C THR A 49 -6.98 -2.94 -27.36
N GLU A 50 -6.80 -2.25 -28.48
CA GLU A 50 -5.48 -1.84 -28.98
C GLU A 50 -4.74 -0.88 -28.03
N ARG A 51 -5.49 -0.18 -27.17
CA ARG A 51 -4.99 0.79 -26.19
C ARG A 51 -4.79 0.17 -24.81
N LYS A 52 -5.30 -1.04 -24.59
CA LYS A 52 -5.14 -1.81 -23.34
C LYS A 52 -3.81 -2.56 -23.38
N LYS A 53 -3.03 -2.42 -22.31
CA LYS A 53 -1.84 -3.22 -22.05
C LYS A 53 -1.91 -3.70 -20.61
N GLU A 54 -1.56 -4.95 -20.37
CA GLU A 54 -1.45 -5.51 -19.03
C GLU A 54 -0.56 -4.61 -18.15
N GLY A 55 -1.03 -4.31 -16.94
CA GLY A 55 -0.37 -3.39 -16.01
C GLY A 55 -0.66 -1.90 -16.23
N MET A 56 -1.50 -1.53 -17.21
CA MET A 56 -1.93 -0.14 -17.42
C MET A 56 -2.68 0.39 -16.21
N LEU A 57 -2.37 1.64 -15.81
CA LEU A 57 -3.04 2.36 -14.73
C LEU A 57 -4.00 3.41 -15.29
N VAL A 58 -5.22 3.44 -14.77
CA VAL A 58 -6.24 4.42 -15.15
C VAL A 58 -6.83 5.06 -13.90
N PHE A 59 -6.62 6.36 -13.73
CA PHE A 59 -7.30 7.15 -12.71
C PHE A 59 -8.70 7.55 -13.20
N VAL A 60 -9.73 7.22 -12.43
CA VAL A 60 -11.13 7.58 -12.71
C VAL A 60 -11.53 8.73 -11.79
N ILE A 61 -11.84 9.90 -12.36
CA ILE A 61 -12.14 11.11 -11.59
C ILE A 61 -13.42 10.95 -10.76
N SER A 62 -14.48 10.34 -11.31
CA SER A 62 -15.76 10.16 -10.61
C SER A 62 -15.62 9.45 -9.26
N ASP A 63 -14.73 8.46 -9.21
CA ASP A 63 -14.52 7.61 -8.04
C ASP A 63 -13.30 8.06 -7.23
N SER A 64 -12.44 8.89 -7.83
CA SER A 64 -11.09 9.21 -7.32
C SER A 64 -10.24 7.96 -7.04
N VAL A 65 -10.39 6.92 -7.88
CA VAL A 65 -9.71 5.64 -7.74
C VAL A 65 -8.84 5.36 -8.97
N THR A 66 -7.61 4.91 -8.74
CA THR A 66 -6.76 4.33 -9.79
C THR A 66 -7.07 2.86 -9.95
N TYR A 67 -7.26 2.40 -11.18
CA TYR A 67 -7.46 1.00 -11.52
C TYR A 67 -6.26 0.48 -12.32
N GLN A 68 -5.85 -0.76 -12.08
CA GLN A 68 -4.85 -1.48 -12.86
C GLN A 68 -5.54 -2.53 -13.72
N LEU A 69 -5.11 -2.69 -14.97
CA LEU A 69 -5.52 -3.81 -15.80
C LEU A 69 -4.69 -5.05 -15.43
N ILE A 70 -5.33 -6.04 -14.78
CA ILE A 70 -4.73 -7.30 -14.36
C ILE A 70 -5.52 -8.47 -14.96
N ASN A 71 -4.85 -9.35 -15.70
CA ASN A 71 -5.44 -10.49 -16.41
C ASN A 71 -6.67 -10.11 -17.25
N GLY A 72 -6.69 -8.90 -17.82
CA GLY A 72 -7.83 -8.38 -18.59
C GLY A 72 -9.00 -7.81 -17.77
N PHE A 73 -8.90 -7.77 -16.44
CA PHE A 73 -9.87 -7.17 -15.53
C PHE A 73 -9.35 -5.87 -14.92
N TRP A 74 -10.25 -4.94 -14.63
CA TRP A 74 -9.91 -3.71 -13.91
C TRP A 74 -9.97 -3.97 -12.41
N GLU A 75 -8.82 -3.97 -11.76
CA GLU A 75 -8.71 -4.08 -10.31
C GLU A 75 -8.33 -2.72 -9.72
N VAL A 76 -8.71 -2.45 -8.47
CA VAL A 76 -8.30 -1.21 -7.80
C VAL A 76 -6.80 -1.27 -7.58
N PHE A 77 -6.07 -0.31 -8.14
CA PHE A 77 -4.66 -0.11 -7.84
C PHE A 77 -4.55 0.53 -6.46
N ALA A 78 -4.53 -0.30 -5.44
CA ALA A 78 -3.97 0.06 -4.16
C ALA A 78 -2.45 0.11 -4.36
N GLY A 79 -1.95 1.22 -4.94
CA GLY A 79 -0.53 1.52 -4.88
C GLY A 79 -0.09 1.28 -3.45
N SER A 80 0.99 0.52 -3.24
CA SER A 80 1.42 0.07 -1.93
C SER A 80 1.58 1.27 -1.00
N SER A 81 0.48 1.69 -0.36
CA SER A 81 0.49 2.45 0.86
C SER A 81 1.25 1.53 1.78
N GLY A 82 2.52 1.84 2.03
CA GLY A 82 3.36 1.07 2.93
C GLY A 82 2.49 0.77 4.13
N ALA A 83 2.16 -0.51 4.31
CA ALA A 83 1.26 -0.93 5.37
C ALA A 83 1.80 -0.24 6.62
N GLY A 84 0.99 0.66 7.19
CA GLY A 84 1.43 1.49 8.32
C GLY A 84 2.10 0.59 9.36
N ASP A 85 3.04 1.13 10.11
CA ASP A 85 3.82 0.32 11.04
C ASP A 85 2.90 -0.58 11.86
N LYS A 86 3.09 -1.89 11.73
CA LYS A 86 2.16 -2.85 12.32
C LYS A 86 2.31 -2.78 13.83
N HIS A 87 1.20 -2.64 14.52
CA HIS A 87 1.15 -2.60 15.97
C HIS A 87 0.09 -3.60 16.49
N GLU A 88 0.27 -4.10 17.71
CA GLU A 88 -0.67 -4.97 18.39
C GLU A 88 -0.86 -4.54 19.84
N THR A 89 -2.02 -4.87 20.42
CA THR A 89 -2.30 -4.63 21.84
C THR A 89 -2.84 -5.90 22.45
N HIS A 90 -2.08 -6.46 23.40
CA HIS A 90 -2.51 -7.63 24.16
C HIS A 90 -3.19 -7.19 25.45
N GLU A 91 -4.38 -7.71 25.72
CA GLU A 91 -5.09 -7.49 26.99
C GLU A 91 -4.97 -8.71 27.90
N GLN A 92 -4.30 -8.54 29.03
CA GLN A 92 -4.18 -9.56 30.06
C GLN A 92 -5.32 -9.40 31.07
N ASN A 93 -6.36 -10.21 30.91
CA ASN A 93 -7.56 -10.19 31.76
C ASN A 93 -7.41 -10.99 33.06
N VAL A 94 -6.41 -11.87 33.16
CA VAL A 94 -6.14 -12.70 34.34
C VAL A 94 -4.77 -12.34 34.91
N ALA A 95 -4.71 -12.13 36.23
CA ALA A 95 -3.47 -11.72 36.88
C ALA A 95 -2.41 -12.82 36.75
N GLU A 96 -1.33 -12.53 36.03
CA GLU A 96 -0.22 -13.45 35.80
C GLU A 96 1.11 -12.68 35.88
N SER A 97 2.15 -13.33 36.38
CA SER A 97 3.52 -12.78 36.39
C SER A 97 4.29 -13.11 35.11
N THR A 98 3.75 -13.98 34.25
CA THR A 98 4.38 -14.36 32.98
C THR A 98 3.34 -14.38 31.88
N TRP A 99 3.46 -13.48 30.90
CA TRP A 99 2.52 -13.37 29.79
C TRP A 99 3.17 -13.94 28.52
N ASN A 100 2.53 -14.94 27.91
CA ASN A 100 2.95 -15.48 26.61
C ASN A 100 2.03 -14.91 25.53
N ILE A 101 2.58 -14.07 24.65
CA ILE A 101 1.82 -13.25 23.71
C ILE A 101 2.21 -13.61 22.28
N GLN A 102 1.22 -14.02 21.48
CA GLN A 102 1.36 -14.18 20.02
C GLN A 102 0.82 -12.93 19.33
N HIS A 103 1.70 -12.12 18.74
CA HIS A 103 1.36 -10.82 18.15
C HIS A 103 1.37 -10.81 16.61
N ASN A 104 1.91 -11.83 15.93
CA ASN A 104 1.84 -11.95 14.46
C ASN A 104 2.37 -10.73 13.65
N LEU A 105 3.26 -9.91 14.23
CA LEU A 105 3.79 -8.70 13.58
C LEU A 105 4.90 -9.01 12.56
N GLY A 106 5.55 -10.17 12.67
CA GLY A 106 6.69 -10.57 11.83
C GLY A 106 7.96 -9.76 12.10
N LYS A 107 8.10 -9.19 13.30
CA LYS A 107 9.24 -8.37 13.74
C LYS A 107 9.43 -8.48 15.25
N PHE A 108 10.47 -7.87 15.78
CA PHE A 108 10.71 -7.71 17.21
C PHE A 108 10.26 -6.31 17.64
N PRO A 109 8.98 -6.11 18.02
CA PRO A 109 8.42 -4.80 18.34
C PRO A 109 8.96 -4.24 19.65
N SER A 110 8.89 -2.92 19.82
CA SER A 110 8.99 -2.30 21.14
C SER A 110 7.77 -2.64 21.98
N VAL A 111 7.95 -3.00 23.25
CA VAL A 111 6.85 -3.36 24.16
C VAL A 111 6.74 -2.34 25.29
N ALA A 112 5.53 -1.83 25.53
CA ALA A 112 5.19 -1.04 26.71
C ALA A 112 4.02 -1.69 27.45
N VAL A 113 4.14 -1.86 28.77
CA VAL A 113 3.14 -2.59 29.57
C VAL A 113 2.50 -1.63 30.56
N ILE A 114 1.17 -1.57 30.55
CA ILE A 114 0.37 -0.75 31.45
C ILE A 114 -0.46 -1.66 32.35
N ASP A 115 -0.35 -1.51 33.67
CA ASP A 115 -1.19 -2.25 34.62
C ASP A 115 -2.65 -1.77 34.61
N SER A 116 -3.53 -2.50 35.30
CA SER A 116 -4.93 -2.10 35.47
C SER A 116 -5.13 -0.78 36.23
N GLY A 117 -4.10 -0.30 36.93
CA GLY A 117 -4.07 1.00 37.60
C GLY A 117 -3.66 2.16 36.67
N GLY A 118 -3.28 1.87 35.43
CA GLY A 118 -2.83 2.87 34.45
C GLY A 118 -1.35 3.25 34.58
N SER A 119 -0.55 2.50 35.35
CA SER A 119 0.88 2.73 35.52
C SER A 119 1.70 1.92 34.53
N ASN A 120 2.80 2.49 34.02
CA ASN A 120 3.77 1.74 33.22
C ASN A 120 4.56 0.79 34.11
N VAL A 121 4.64 -0.48 33.71
CA VAL A 121 5.34 -1.54 34.42
C VAL A 121 6.47 -2.07 33.55
N GLU A 122 7.67 -2.06 34.09
CA GLU A 122 8.85 -2.63 33.45
C GLU A 122 9.06 -4.08 33.93
N GLY A 123 9.37 -4.96 32.99
CA GLY A 123 9.64 -6.37 33.24
C GLY A 123 10.75 -6.89 32.33
N GLU A 124 11.04 -8.18 32.45
CA GLU A 124 11.92 -8.86 31.50
C GLU A 124 11.13 -9.20 30.23
N ILE A 125 11.69 -8.83 29.08
CA ILE A 125 11.09 -9.08 27.76
C ILE A 125 11.97 -10.11 27.04
N ILE A 126 11.39 -11.27 26.77
CA ILE A 126 12.02 -12.36 26.03
C ILE A 126 11.34 -12.49 24.67
N TYR A 127 12.07 -12.20 23.60
CA TYR A 127 11.60 -12.46 22.24
C TYR A 127 11.84 -13.94 21.89
N VAL A 128 10.78 -14.73 21.82
CA VAL A 128 10.87 -16.16 21.49
C VAL A 128 11.08 -16.33 19.98
N ASP A 129 10.31 -15.60 19.17
CA ASP A 129 10.48 -15.49 17.72
C ASP A 129 9.85 -14.17 17.19
N ALA A 130 9.77 -14.00 15.86
CA ALA A 130 9.26 -12.79 15.23
C ALA A 130 7.75 -12.54 15.42
N ASN A 131 7.02 -13.46 16.05
CA ASN A 131 5.58 -13.38 16.30
C ASN A 131 5.20 -13.69 17.75
N ASN A 132 6.15 -14.11 18.59
CA ASN A 132 5.90 -14.55 19.95
C ASN A 132 6.86 -13.90 20.96
N ILE A 133 6.30 -13.35 22.03
CA ILE A 133 7.03 -12.70 23.12
C ILE A 133 6.58 -13.29 24.46
N GLN A 134 7.51 -13.41 25.39
CA GLN A 134 7.25 -13.71 26.79
C GLN A 134 7.64 -12.52 27.66
N LEU A 135 6.70 -12.03 28.46
CA LEU A 135 6.92 -10.96 29.43
C LEU A 135 6.94 -11.54 30.84
N ILE A 136 7.97 -11.25 31.63
CA ILE A 136 8.13 -11.76 32.99
C ILE A 136 8.24 -10.59 33.98
N PHE A 137 7.43 -10.65 35.03
CA PHE A 137 7.34 -9.62 36.07
C PHE A 137 7.59 -10.22 37.46
N SER A 138 7.93 -9.35 38.41
CA SER A 138 8.15 -9.74 39.81
C SER A 138 6.88 -10.07 40.59
N ALA A 139 5.71 -9.67 40.07
CA ALA A 139 4.39 -9.92 40.67
C ALA A 139 3.34 -10.18 39.58
N SER A 140 2.25 -10.85 39.94
CA SER A 140 1.12 -11.09 39.03
C SER A 140 0.18 -9.90 38.98
N PHE A 141 -0.18 -9.45 37.79
CA PHE A 141 -1.16 -8.37 37.60
C PHE A 141 -1.90 -8.52 36.25
N THR A 142 -3.00 -7.78 36.11
CA THR A 142 -3.75 -7.61 34.87
C THR A 142 -3.41 -6.29 34.20
N GLY A 143 -3.51 -6.19 32.89
CA GLY A 143 -3.16 -4.96 32.18
C GLY A 143 -3.16 -5.10 30.68
N LYS A 144 -2.43 -4.22 29.99
CA LYS A 144 -2.26 -4.22 28.54
C LYS A 144 -0.80 -4.13 28.15
N ALA A 145 -0.39 -4.87 27.13
CA ALA A 145 0.91 -4.72 26.49
C ALA A 145 0.72 -4.15 25.09
N TYR A 146 1.31 -2.98 24.83
CA TYR A 146 1.33 -2.32 23.53
C TYR A 146 2.62 -2.69 22.80
N MET A 147 2.50 -3.16 21.57
CA MET A 147 3.60 -3.60 20.72
C MET A 147 3.60 -2.78 19.44
N ASN A 148 4.69 -2.06 19.17
CA ASN A 148 4.91 -1.31 17.93
C ASN A 148 6.28 -1.65 17.36
#